data_AF-A0AA36BVS2-F1
#
_entry.id   AF-A0AA36BVS2-F1
#
_cell.length_a   1.000
_cell.length_b   1.000
_cell.length_c   1.000
_cell.angle_alpha   90.00
_cell.angle_beta   90.00
_cell.angle_gamma   90.00
#
_symmetry.space_group_name_H-M   'P 1'
#
loop_
_entity.id
_entity.type
_entity.pdbx_description
1 polymer ?
#
loop_
_entity_poly.entity_id
_entity_poly.type
_entity_poly.pdbx_seq_one_letter_code
_entity_poly.pdbx_strand_id
1 'polypeptide(L)'
;MESHLDTASIFTGLSNRIQNDLIEAIHKVMLNEMQKEIDQAKFVSILVDETSDVSASSQLSTVLRYVTEDCVTKERFIGFSDVSADRSANALSEHVFKCIETWECGNKLIAQTYDGAAIMAGQLNGLQAKNKSHDIVYCKQQIDKTRTVLENKLDNFSVFYDRLGEKYGVDAGIGIQRSKNISIDPQRHYRTLYNKIISIIVDQIKARYSSLEEFKFMELLNFNKVDEYCKQFPVDSLDSLITTYGRFFDVIRLQSELNVMYSMKDFKKPSVSHLMSYINSTDLVEAMPELFNLCKLILTIPSTTASVERSFSALSRIKTYQRNATGERRLSGLALMSIEKDLLQELMKREDFYENVIDIFAQKDRRIELIYK
;
A
#
# COMPACT_ATOMS: atom_id res chain seq x y z
N MET A 1 23.06 19.43 32.35
CA MET A 1 23.46 18.26 31.55
C MET A 1 24.97 18.25 31.29
N GLU A 2 25.57 19.33 30.80
CA GLU A 2 27.02 19.45 30.59
C GLU A 2 27.86 19.18 31.85
N SER A 3 27.52 19.80 32.99
CA SER A 3 28.33 19.68 34.22
C SER A 3 28.38 18.28 34.84
N HIS A 4 27.32 17.47 34.67
CA HIS A 4 27.24 16.09 35.19
C HIS A 4 27.85 15.06 34.25
N LEU A 5 27.87 15.34 32.94
CA LEU A 5 28.55 14.50 31.94
C LEU A 5 30.07 14.63 32.04
N ASP A 6 30.57 15.82 32.37
CA ASP A 6 32.02 16.08 32.46
C ASP A 6 32.68 15.62 33.77
N THR A 7 31.89 15.38 34.83
CA THR A 7 32.43 15.05 36.18
C THR A 7 32.17 13.62 36.63
N ALA A 8 31.28 12.86 35.99
CA ALA A 8 30.95 11.50 36.40
C ALA A 8 31.85 10.45 35.74
N SER A 9 32.72 9.79 36.51
CA SER A 9 33.55 8.67 36.05
C SER A 9 32.78 7.41 35.64
N ILE A 10 31.46 7.35 35.91
CA ILE A 10 30.61 6.16 35.80
C ILE A 10 29.54 6.28 34.70
N PHE A 11 29.19 7.50 34.26
CA PHE A 11 28.19 7.70 33.20
C PHE A 11 28.87 8.07 31.88
N THR A 12 29.51 7.10 31.25
CA THR A 12 29.86 7.25 29.83
C THR A 12 28.59 6.98 29.04
N GLY A 13 28.04 7.99 28.33
CA GLY A 13 26.90 7.85 27.41
C GLY A 13 27.15 6.86 26.25
N LEU A 14 28.26 6.12 26.29
CA LEU A 14 28.76 5.14 25.34
C LEU A 14 28.36 3.70 25.70
N SER A 15 27.73 3.45 26.85
CA SER A 15 27.26 2.10 27.20
C SER A 15 26.18 1.62 26.23
N ASN A 16 26.33 0.40 25.71
CA ASN A 16 25.34 -0.24 24.83
C ASN A 16 23.92 -0.23 25.42
N ARG A 17 23.78 -0.31 26.76
CA ARG A 17 22.49 -0.24 27.44
C ARG A 17 21.86 1.16 27.33
N ILE A 18 22.64 2.19 27.64
CA ILE A 18 22.20 3.60 27.56
C ILE A 18 21.81 3.95 26.12
N GLN A 19 22.59 3.52 25.14
CA GLN A 19 22.28 3.73 23.72
C GLN A 19 20.98 3.03 23.31
N ASN A 20 20.77 1.78 23.72
CA ASN A 20 19.54 1.05 23.43
C ASN A 20 18.32 1.71 24.07
N ASP A 21 18.44 2.16 25.31
CA ASP A 21 17.37 2.85 26.02
C ASP A 21 17.01 4.18 25.35
N LEU A 22 18.01 4.92 24.86
CA LEU A 22 17.77 6.16 24.13
C LEU A 22 17.11 5.90 22.76
N ILE A 23 17.56 4.88 22.02
CA ILE A 23 16.93 4.46 20.76
C ILE A 23 15.47 4.08 21.01
N GLU A 24 15.19 3.32 22.08
CA GLU A 24 13.83 2.92 22.44
C GLU A 24 12.96 4.11 22.85
N ALA A 25 13.53 5.10 23.55
CA ALA A 25 12.83 6.33 23.89
C ALA A 25 12.45 7.15 22.65
N ILE A 26 13.40 7.39 21.74
CA ILE A 26 13.15 8.09 20.47
C ILE A 26 12.12 7.32 19.63
N HIS A 27 12.27 6.01 19.53
CA HIS A 27 11.33 5.14 18.83
C HIS A 27 9.91 5.30 19.38
N LYS A 28 9.74 5.31 20.71
CA LYS A 28 8.44 5.49 21.35
C LYS A 28 7.84 6.89 21.12
N VAL A 29 8.66 7.95 21.15
CA VAL A 29 8.20 9.31 20.81
C VAL A 29 7.68 9.38 19.37
N MET A 30 8.41 8.79 18.41
CA MET A 30 7.98 8.73 17.01
C MET A 30 6.67 7.96 16.84
N LEU A 31 6.53 6.79 17.48
CA LEU A 31 5.29 6.00 17.44
C LEU A 31 4.11 6.75 18.04
N ASN A 32 4.31 7.46 19.16
CA ASN A 32 3.27 8.27 19.79
C ASN A 32 2.79 9.40 18.86
N GLU A 33 3.70 10.05 18.13
CA GLU A 33 3.31 11.07 17.15
C GLU A 33 2.51 10.46 15.99
N MET A 34 2.97 9.32 15.47
CA MET A 34 2.25 8.60 14.41
C MET A 34 0.85 8.19 14.88
N GLN A 35 0.70 7.75 16.13
CA GLN A 35 -0.59 7.39 16.70
C GLN A 35 -1.53 8.60 16.72
N LYS A 36 -1.06 9.78 17.17
CA LYS A 36 -1.86 11.01 17.12
C LYS A 36 -2.34 11.35 15.71
N GLU A 37 -1.47 11.23 14.71
CA GLU A 37 -1.85 11.47 13.31
C GLU A 37 -2.93 10.48 12.83
N ILE A 38 -2.86 9.21 13.25
CA ILE A 38 -3.83 8.16 12.90
C ILE A 38 -5.17 8.35 13.65
N ASP A 39 -5.12 8.80 14.90
CA ASP A 39 -6.31 9.10 15.70
C ASP A 39 -7.13 10.23 15.09
N GLN A 40 -6.47 11.22 14.49
CA GLN A 40 -7.10 12.32 13.75
C GLN A 40 -7.53 11.92 12.33
N ALA A 41 -6.87 10.93 11.72
CA ALA A 41 -7.20 10.47 10.38
C ALA A 41 -8.61 9.88 10.31
N LYS A 42 -9.37 10.29 9.28
CA LYS A 42 -10.71 9.76 9.02
C LYS A 42 -10.68 8.37 8.36
N PHE A 43 -9.70 8.14 7.49
CA PHE A 43 -9.52 6.89 6.78
C PHE A 43 -8.07 6.44 6.88
N VAL A 44 -7.90 5.12 6.97
CA VAL A 44 -6.59 4.47 7.04
C VAL A 44 -6.56 3.30 6.07
N SER A 45 -5.42 3.07 5.43
CA SER A 45 -5.14 1.83 4.73
C SER A 45 -3.84 1.21 5.24
N ILE A 46 -3.79 -0.12 5.20
CA ILE A 46 -2.65 -0.91 5.63
C ILE A 46 -1.97 -1.48 4.40
N LEU A 47 -0.67 -1.28 4.26
CA LEU A 47 0.14 -1.89 3.23
C LEU A 47 1.10 -2.88 3.87
N VAL A 48 1.04 -4.11 3.38
CA VAL A 48 1.82 -5.24 3.85
C VAL A 48 2.56 -5.84 2.67
N ASP A 49 3.86 -6.03 2.81
CA ASP A 49 4.65 -6.73 1.80
C ASP A 49 5.69 -7.65 2.45
N GLU A 50 5.91 -8.80 1.84
CA GLU A 50 6.87 -9.79 2.33
C GLU A 50 8.22 -9.59 1.64
N THR A 51 9.29 -9.68 2.41
CA THR A 51 10.64 -9.80 1.87
C THR A 51 11.38 -10.98 2.47
N SER A 52 12.20 -11.63 1.65
CA SER A 52 13.18 -12.61 2.13
C SER A 52 14.48 -11.87 2.44
N ASP A 53 14.88 -11.86 3.72
CA ASP A 53 16.10 -11.20 4.19
C ASP A 53 17.38 -11.90 3.66
N VAL A 54 18.51 -11.20 3.73
CA VAL A 54 19.86 -11.71 3.41
C VAL A 54 20.22 -12.95 4.25
N SER A 55 19.60 -13.09 5.42
CA SER A 55 19.74 -14.25 6.33
C SER A 55 18.76 -15.41 6.03
N ALA A 56 17.99 -15.34 4.94
CA ALA A 56 16.91 -16.26 4.56
C ALA A 56 15.69 -16.32 5.51
N SER A 57 15.63 -15.47 6.54
CA SER A 57 14.42 -15.25 7.33
C SER A 57 13.41 -14.39 6.55
N SER A 58 12.13 -14.75 6.53
CA SER A 58 11.09 -13.91 5.92
C SER A 58 10.59 -12.88 6.91
N GLN A 59 10.57 -11.61 6.49
CA GLN A 59 10.03 -10.52 7.27
C GLN A 59 8.94 -9.80 6.50
N LEU A 60 7.93 -9.37 7.24
CA LEU A 60 6.80 -8.64 6.73
C LEU A 60 6.95 -7.15 7.08
N SER A 61 6.98 -6.28 6.08
CA SER A 61 6.96 -4.83 6.29
C SER A 61 5.53 -4.34 6.35
N THR A 62 5.21 -3.54 7.38
CA THR A 62 3.89 -2.91 7.51
C THR A 62 4.02 -1.40 7.45
N VAL A 63 3.21 -0.80 6.58
CA VAL A 63 3.12 0.66 6.38
C VAL A 63 1.66 1.06 6.48
N LEU A 64 1.35 2.14 7.20
CA LEU A 64 0.03 2.76 7.16
C LEU A 64 0.03 3.91 6.18
N ARG A 65 -1.07 4.06 5.46
CA ARG A 65 -1.31 5.22 4.62
C ARG A 65 -2.58 5.92 5.07
N TYR A 66 -2.51 7.23 5.20
CA TYR A 66 -3.61 8.08 5.63
C TYR A 66 -3.41 9.51 5.13
N VAL A 67 -4.45 10.34 5.28
CA VAL A 67 -4.40 11.77 4.96
C VAL A 67 -4.48 12.58 6.25
N THR A 68 -3.50 13.44 6.46
CA THR A 68 -3.44 14.37 7.60
C THR A 68 -4.42 15.52 7.48
N GLU A 69 -4.63 16.26 8.57
CA GLU A 69 -5.46 17.48 8.58
C GLU A 69 -4.95 18.53 7.58
N ASP A 70 -3.62 18.64 7.41
CA ASP A 70 -2.96 19.53 6.43
C ASP A 70 -3.15 19.11 4.97
N CYS A 71 -4.04 18.15 4.70
CA CYS A 71 -4.33 17.62 3.37
C CYS A 71 -3.13 16.96 2.68
N VAL A 72 -2.17 16.47 3.46
CA VAL A 72 -1.02 15.72 2.95
C VAL A 72 -1.23 14.22 3.16
N THR A 73 -1.09 13.45 2.09
CA THR A 73 -1.07 11.99 2.15
C THR A 73 0.27 11.54 2.72
N LYS A 74 0.23 10.78 3.83
CA LYS A 74 1.40 10.21 4.47
C LYS A 74 1.37 8.70 4.36
N GLU A 75 2.53 8.12 4.10
CA GLU A 75 2.79 6.69 4.20
C GLU A 75 3.84 6.51 5.30
N ARG A 76 3.45 5.85 6.39
CA ARG A 76 4.25 5.72 7.61
C ARG A 76 4.60 4.27 7.87
N PHE A 77 5.89 3.97 7.86
CA PHE A 77 6.40 2.66 8.24
C PHE A 77 6.18 2.42 9.74
N ILE A 78 5.54 1.30 10.10
CA ILE A 78 5.31 0.94 11.50
C ILE A 78 6.43 0.03 12.01
N GLY A 79 6.82 -0.96 11.22
CA GLY A 79 7.68 -2.00 11.72
C GLY A 79 7.77 -3.21 10.80
N PHE A 80 8.73 -4.07 11.16
CA PHE A 80 8.88 -5.40 10.59
C PHE A 80 8.29 -6.43 11.54
N SER A 81 7.75 -7.50 11.00
CA SER A 81 7.33 -8.66 11.77
C SER A 81 7.93 -9.92 11.18
N ASP A 82 8.48 -10.78 12.05
CA ASP A 82 9.05 -12.05 11.63
C ASP A 82 7.94 -13.05 11.30
N VAL A 83 7.93 -13.50 10.05
CA VAL A 83 6.97 -14.49 9.53
C VAL A 83 7.71 -15.74 9.03
N SER A 84 8.92 -15.97 9.52
CA SER A 84 9.74 -17.12 9.12
C SER A 84 9.11 -18.46 9.49
N ALA A 85 8.28 -18.49 10.55
CA ALA A 85 7.65 -19.71 11.06
C ALA A 85 6.38 -20.11 10.29
N ASP A 86 5.55 -19.15 9.88
CA ASP A 86 4.33 -19.39 9.10
C ASP A 86 4.09 -18.25 8.12
N ARG A 87 3.92 -18.62 6.84
CA ARG A 87 3.67 -17.72 5.70
C ARG A 87 2.30 -17.95 5.08
N SER A 88 1.42 -18.63 5.82
CA SER A 88 0.05 -18.88 5.38
C SER A 88 -0.74 -17.57 5.27
N ALA A 89 -1.79 -17.61 4.44
CA ALA A 89 -2.80 -16.54 4.38
C ALA A 89 -3.36 -16.19 5.77
N ASN A 90 -3.51 -17.20 6.63
CA ASN A 90 -4.04 -17.04 7.98
C ASN A 90 -3.07 -16.26 8.86
N ALA A 91 -1.78 -16.60 8.87
CA ALA A 91 -0.77 -15.86 9.63
C ALA A 91 -0.67 -14.39 9.20
N LEU A 92 -0.76 -14.11 7.90
CA LEU A 92 -0.81 -12.74 7.40
C LEU A 92 -2.06 -11.99 7.86
N SER A 93 -3.22 -12.66 7.88
CA SER A 93 -4.46 -12.05 8.36
C SER A 93 -4.40 -11.76 9.87
N GLU A 94 -3.89 -12.69 10.68
CA GLU A 94 -3.70 -12.51 12.13
C GLU A 94 -2.75 -11.35 12.43
N HIS A 95 -1.67 -11.22 11.66
CA HIS A 95 -0.76 -10.09 11.76
C HIS A 95 -1.47 -8.75 11.50
N VAL A 96 -2.27 -8.68 10.44
CA VAL A 96 -3.03 -7.47 10.12
C VAL A 96 -4.07 -7.16 11.20
N PHE A 97 -4.79 -8.16 11.72
CA PHE A 97 -5.70 -7.96 12.84
C PHE A 97 -4.98 -7.41 14.08
N LYS A 98 -3.82 -7.97 14.41
CA LYS A 98 -2.99 -7.46 15.51
C LYS A 98 -2.55 -6.01 15.28
N CYS A 99 -2.17 -5.65 14.05
CA CYS A 99 -1.86 -4.27 13.71
C CYS A 99 -3.08 -3.36 13.87
N ILE A 100 -4.25 -3.79 13.42
CA ILE A 100 -5.50 -3.03 13.55
C ILE A 100 -5.84 -2.77 15.02
N GLU A 101 -5.68 -3.79 15.88
CA GLU A 101 -5.90 -3.66 17.33
C GLU A 101 -4.86 -2.74 17.98
N THR A 102 -3.59 -2.91 17.63
CA THR A 102 -2.48 -2.12 18.22
C THR A 102 -2.62 -0.63 17.92
N TRP A 103 -3.09 -0.28 16.73
CA TRP A 103 -3.25 1.10 16.27
C TRP A 103 -4.68 1.61 16.39
N GLU A 104 -5.59 0.81 16.94
CA GLU A 104 -7.02 1.11 17.15
C GLU A 104 -7.74 1.68 15.91
N CYS A 105 -7.35 1.23 14.71
CA CYS A 105 -7.77 1.86 13.45
C CYS A 105 -8.86 1.10 12.68
N GLY A 106 -9.42 0.04 13.26
CA GLY A 106 -10.30 -0.90 12.56
C GLY A 106 -11.59 -0.29 12.01
N ASN A 107 -12.17 0.68 12.71
CA ASN A 107 -13.36 1.42 12.28
C ASN A 107 -13.10 2.41 11.12
N LYS A 108 -11.83 2.79 10.90
CA LYS A 108 -11.37 3.73 9.86
C LYS A 108 -10.69 3.02 8.69
N LEU A 109 -10.49 1.71 8.78
CA LEU A 109 -9.81 0.92 7.76
C LEU A 109 -10.65 0.83 6.49
N ILE A 110 -10.12 1.34 5.38
CA ILE A 110 -10.80 1.35 4.09
C ILE A 110 -10.18 0.40 3.06
N ALA A 111 -8.89 0.09 3.17
CA ALA A 111 -8.17 -0.77 2.24
C ALA A 111 -6.99 -1.48 2.93
N GLN A 112 -6.68 -2.66 2.42
CA GLN A 112 -5.53 -3.47 2.82
C GLN A 112 -4.76 -3.87 1.56
N THR A 113 -3.43 -3.86 1.58
CA THR A 113 -2.65 -4.36 0.44
C THR A 113 -1.68 -5.43 0.84
N TYR A 114 -1.58 -6.47 0.01
CA TYR A 114 -0.66 -7.61 0.17
C TYR A 114 0.07 -7.85 -1.14
N ASP A 115 1.40 -7.99 -1.17
CA ASP A 115 2.19 -8.26 -2.40
C ASP A 115 1.82 -7.31 -3.56
N GLY A 116 1.59 -6.03 -3.22
CA GLY A 116 1.15 -5.00 -4.17
C GLY A 116 -0.22 -5.19 -4.85
N ALA A 117 -1.07 -6.01 -4.25
CA ALA A 117 -2.50 -6.09 -4.52
C ALA A 117 -3.31 -5.35 -3.47
N ALA A 118 -4.20 -4.43 -3.88
CA ALA A 118 -5.09 -3.73 -2.97
C ALA A 118 -6.45 -4.42 -2.89
N ILE A 119 -6.90 -4.70 -1.68
CA ILE A 119 -8.17 -5.33 -1.32
C ILE A 119 -8.96 -4.33 -0.47
N MET A 120 -10.22 -4.11 -0.81
CA MET A 120 -11.10 -3.17 -0.13
C MET A 120 -11.69 -3.82 1.13
N ALA A 121 -11.87 -3.05 2.20
CA ALA A 121 -12.28 -3.58 3.52
C ALA A 121 -13.64 -4.32 3.55
N GLY A 122 -14.44 -4.25 2.47
CA GLY A 122 -15.74 -4.93 2.35
C GLY A 122 -15.68 -6.40 1.92
N GLN A 123 -14.53 -6.92 1.47
CA GLN A 123 -14.41 -8.31 1.00
C GLN A 123 -13.35 -9.09 1.81
N LEU A 124 -13.81 -9.90 2.75
CA LEU A 124 -12.96 -10.74 3.59
C LEU A 124 -12.57 -12.11 2.98
N ASN A 125 -12.87 -12.39 1.71
CA ASN A 125 -12.73 -13.76 1.15
C ASN A 125 -11.99 -13.83 -0.19
N GLY A 126 -10.74 -13.36 -0.25
CA GLY A 126 -9.89 -13.68 -1.41
C GLY A 126 -8.63 -12.83 -1.52
N LEU A 127 -7.49 -13.41 -1.16
CA LEU A 127 -6.17 -12.89 -1.54
C LEU A 127 -6.02 -12.95 -3.06
N GLN A 128 -6.31 -11.84 -3.76
CA GLN A 128 -5.65 -11.40 -5.01
C GLN A 128 -6.36 -10.19 -5.65
N ALA A 129 -5.61 -9.12 -5.94
CA ALA A 129 -5.63 -8.39 -7.22
C ALA A 129 -4.71 -7.16 -7.23
N LYS A 130 -3.72 -7.19 -8.14
CA LYS A 130 -2.58 -6.27 -8.31
C LYS A 130 -2.93 -4.95 -9.02
N ASN A 131 -2.19 -3.92 -8.60
CA ASN A 131 -2.17 -2.46 -8.83
C ASN A 131 -2.32 -1.81 -10.24
N LYS A 132 -2.68 -0.49 -10.16
CA LYS A 132 -2.53 0.71 -11.06
C LYS A 132 -3.43 0.90 -12.30
N SER A 133 -4.35 1.87 -12.26
CA SER A 133 -4.13 3.28 -12.68
C SER A 133 -5.41 4.15 -12.50
N HIS A 134 -5.25 5.48 -12.50
CA HIS A 134 -6.29 6.48 -12.21
C HIS A 134 -7.35 6.67 -13.33
N ASP A 135 -7.46 5.71 -14.26
CA ASP A 135 -8.55 5.63 -15.23
C ASP A 135 -8.96 4.17 -15.43
N ILE A 136 -9.92 3.75 -14.60
CA ILE A 136 -10.40 2.37 -14.50
C ILE A 136 -11.16 1.99 -15.77
N VAL A 137 -11.93 2.91 -16.37
CA VAL A 137 -12.54 2.69 -17.69
C VAL A 137 -11.49 2.49 -18.76
N TYR A 138 -10.46 3.34 -18.83
CA TYR A 138 -9.40 3.17 -19.84
C TYR A 138 -8.64 1.86 -19.64
N CYS A 139 -8.31 1.51 -18.39
CA CYS A 139 -7.68 0.22 -18.08
C CYS A 139 -8.56 -0.94 -18.52
N LYS A 140 -9.85 -0.91 -18.17
CA LYS A 140 -10.84 -1.91 -18.58
C LYS A 140 -10.91 -2.01 -20.10
N GLN A 141 -10.99 -0.88 -20.81
CA GLN A 141 -10.99 -0.86 -22.28
C GLN A 141 -9.71 -1.43 -22.90
N GLN A 142 -8.53 -1.16 -22.33
CA GLN A 142 -7.27 -1.70 -22.83
C GLN A 142 -7.11 -3.20 -22.51
N ILE A 143 -7.56 -3.62 -21.33
CA ILE A 143 -7.62 -5.04 -20.93
C ILE A 143 -8.59 -5.78 -21.84
N ASP A 144 -9.77 -5.23 -22.10
CA ASP A 144 -10.78 -5.80 -22.99
C ASP A 144 -10.27 -5.85 -24.43
N LYS A 145 -9.62 -4.78 -24.93
CA LYS A 145 -8.95 -4.79 -26.25
C LYS A 145 -7.88 -5.88 -26.33
N THR A 146 -7.04 -6.00 -25.30
CA THR A 146 -5.98 -7.03 -25.23
C THR A 146 -6.58 -8.43 -25.17
N ARG A 147 -7.68 -8.60 -24.43
CA ARG A 147 -8.45 -9.82 -24.36
C ARG A 147 -9.07 -10.18 -25.69
N THR A 148 -9.70 -9.24 -26.40
CA THR A 148 -10.22 -9.46 -27.75
C THR A 148 -9.10 -9.83 -28.72
N VAL A 149 -7.91 -9.23 -28.62
CA VAL A 149 -6.74 -9.63 -29.42
C VAL A 149 -6.28 -11.06 -29.08
N LEU A 150 -6.29 -11.46 -27.81
CA LEU A 150 -5.95 -12.82 -27.38
C LEU A 150 -7.01 -13.85 -27.79
N GLU A 151 -8.28 -13.51 -27.70
CA GLU A 151 -9.40 -14.32 -28.17
C GLU A 151 -9.35 -14.48 -29.70
N ASN A 152 -9.10 -13.41 -30.46
CA ASN A 152 -8.88 -13.47 -31.92
C ASN A 152 -7.62 -14.27 -32.32
N LYS A 153 -6.67 -14.45 -31.40
CA LYS A 153 -5.51 -15.32 -31.60
C LYS A 153 -5.82 -16.81 -31.41
N LEU A 154 -6.95 -17.17 -30.77
CA LEU A 154 -7.46 -18.56 -30.74
C LEU A 154 -7.91 -18.99 -32.14
N ASP A 155 -8.51 -18.07 -32.90
CA ASP A 155 -9.02 -18.35 -34.25
C ASP A 155 -7.91 -18.42 -35.32
N ASN A 156 -6.75 -17.83 -35.05
CA ASN A 156 -5.63 -17.70 -35.99
C ASN A 156 -4.46 -18.66 -35.72
N PHE A 157 -4.73 -19.84 -35.14
CA PHE A 157 -3.68 -20.84 -34.84
C PHE A 157 -2.89 -21.27 -36.09
N SER A 158 -3.53 -21.37 -37.26
CA SER A 158 -2.88 -21.73 -38.52
C SER A 158 -1.76 -20.76 -38.88
N VAL A 159 -2.04 -19.46 -38.86
CA VAL A 159 -1.07 -18.39 -39.17
C VAL A 159 0.08 -18.32 -38.15
N PHE A 160 -0.17 -18.73 -36.90
CA PHE A 160 0.88 -18.84 -35.89
C PHE A 160 1.76 -20.07 -36.10
N TYR A 161 1.16 -21.21 -36.44
CA TYR A 161 1.86 -22.46 -36.74
C TYR A 161 2.74 -22.32 -37.99
N ASP A 162 2.22 -21.68 -39.04
CA ASP A 162 2.95 -21.43 -40.28
C ASP A 162 4.14 -20.49 -40.04
N ARG A 163 3.98 -19.42 -39.25
CA ARG A 163 5.09 -18.53 -38.86
C ARG A 163 6.15 -19.21 -37.99
N LEU A 164 5.75 -20.13 -37.12
CA LEU A 164 6.72 -20.96 -36.38
C LEU A 164 7.50 -21.86 -37.33
N GLY A 165 6.83 -22.41 -38.34
CA GLY A 165 7.47 -23.21 -39.38
C GLY A 165 8.44 -22.41 -40.24
N GLU A 166 8.10 -21.18 -40.63
CA GLU A 166 8.97 -20.29 -41.39
C GLU A 166 10.19 -19.81 -40.59
N LYS A 167 10.03 -19.54 -39.30
CA LYS A 167 11.09 -18.95 -38.46
C LYS A 167 12.06 -19.98 -37.89
N TYR A 168 11.59 -21.19 -37.59
CA TYR A 168 12.39 -22.21 -36.92
C TYR A 168 12.65 -23.46 -37.78
N GLY A 169 12.03 -23.55 -38.98
CA GLY A 169 12.06 -24.73 -39.82
C GLY A 169 11.26 -25.86 -39.17
N VAL A 170 10.24 -26.38 -39.84
CA VAL A 170 9.52 -27.56 -39.34
C VAL A 170 10.38 -28.80 -39.55
N ASP A 171 11.33 -28.99 -38.64
CA ASP A 171 11.80 -30.27 -38.14
C ASP A 171 12.42 -30.04 -36.74
N ALA A 172 11.70 -29.29 -35.90
CA ALA A 172 11.99 -29.21 -34.47
C ALA A 172 11.64 -30.55 -33.81
N GLY A 173 12.47 -31.55 -34.07
CA GLY A 173 12.59 -32.78 -33.30
C GLY A 173 12.98 -32.45 -31.86
N ILE A 174 12.01 -31.98 -31.07
CA ILE A 174 12.09 -32.04 -29.63
C ILE A 174 11.68 -33.45 -29.28
N GLY A 175 12.67 -34.27 -28.90
CA GLY A 175 12.55 -35.72 -28.73
C GLY A 175 11.35 -36.15 -27.90
N ILE A 176 10.27 -36.53 -28.57
CA ILE A 176 9.33 -37.50 -28.02
C ILE A 176 10.06 -38.84 -28.14
N GLN A 177 10.59 -39.34 -27.02
CA GLN A 177 10.98 -40.74 -26.94
C GLN A 177 9.80 -41.56 -27.48
N ARG A 178 10.03 -42.26 -28.60
CA ARG A 178 9.04 -43.11 -29.27
C ARG A 178 8.65 -44.26 -28.32
N SER A 179 7.74 -43.99 -27.39
CA SER A 179 6.93 -45.02 -26.78
C SER A 179 5.85 -45.38 -27.80
N LYS A 180 5.89 -46.64 -28.25
CA LYS A 180 4.93 -47.20 -29.21
C LYS A 180 3.51 -47.03 -28.66
N ASN A 181 2.62 -46.58 -29.54
CA ASN A 181 1.16 -46.45 -29.38
C ASN A 181 0.67 -45.12 -28.78
N ILE A 182 0.70 -44.05 -29.59
CA ILE A 182 -0.48 -43.27 -30.05
C ILE A 182 0.05 -42.29 -31.12
N SER A 183 -0.44 -42.37 -32.35
CA SER A 183 -0.22 -41.35 -33.39
C SER A 183 -1.00 -40.08 -33.01
N ILE A 184 -0.40 -39.21 -32.20
CA ILE A 184 -0.94 -37.87 -31.98
C ILE A 184 -0.34 -36.98 -33.06
N ASP A 185 -1.18 -36.53 -33.99
CA ASP A 185 -0.84 -35.48 -34.95
C ASP A 185 -0.19 -34.30 -34.19
N PRO A 186 1.11 -34.01 -34.42
CA PRO A 186 1.84 -32.98 -33.68
C PRO A 186 1.13 -31.62 -33.73
N GLN A 187 0.48 -31.31 -34.86
CA GLN A 187 -0.27 -30.08 -35.04
C GLN A 187 -1.48 -30.01 -34.10
N ARG A 188 -2.17 -31.14 -33.87
CA ARG A 188 -3.29 -31.24 -32.93
C ARG A 188 -2.83 -31.14 -31.48
N HIS A 189 -1.66 -31.70 -31.15
CA HIS A 189 -1.05 -31.57 -29.82
C HIS A 189 -0.67 -30.11 -29.52
N TYR A 190 0.04 -29.44 -30.43
CA TYR A 190 0.42 -28.02 -30.29
C TYR A 190 -0.79 -27.09 -30.28
N ARG A 191 -1.84 -27.38 -31.07
CA ARG A 191 -3.10 -26.63 -31.02
C ARG A 191 -3.77 -26.73 -29.65
N THR A 192 -3.76 -27.93 -29.06
CA THR A 192 -4.32 -28.17 -27.73
C THR A 192 -3.52 -27.43 -26.65
N LEU A 193 -2.19 -27.45 -26.71
CA LEU A 193 -1.33 -26.70 -25.79
C LEU A 193 -1.49 -25.19 -25.95
N TYR A 194 -1.50 -24.68 -27.18
CA TYR A 194 -1.69 -23.26 -27.48
C TYR A 194 -3.04 -22.75 -26.97
N ASN A 195 -4.12 -23.48 -27.25
CA ASN A 195 -5.46 -23.13 -26.77
C ASN A 195 -5.54 -23.20 -25.24
N LYS A 196 -4.90 -24.19 -24.60
CA LYS A 196 -4.82 -24.27 -23.14
C LYS A 196 -4.06 -23.08 -22.54
N ILE A 197 -2.91 -22.72 -23.10
CA ILE A 197 -2.11 -21.57 -22.62
C ILE A 197 -2.91 -20.27 -22.75
N ILE A 198 -3.55 -20.03 -23.90
CA ILE A 198 -4.35 -18.81 -24.10
C ILE A 198 -5.57 -18.81 -23.19
N SER A 199 -6.29 -19.94 -23.05
CA SER A 199 -7.42 -20.03 -22.13
C SER A 199 -7.00 -19.72 -20.70
N ILE A 200 -5.89 -20.31 -20.23
CA ILE A 200 -5.34 -20.05 -18.89
C ILE A 200 -4.99 -18.56 -18.75
N ILE A 201 -4.35 -17.94 -19.74
CA ILE A 201 -4.00 -16.51 -19.69
C ILE A 201 -5.28 -15.65 -19.65
N VAL A 202 -6.27 -15.95 -20.49
CA VAL A 202 -7.54 -15.21 -20.54
C VAL A 202 -8.32 -15.37 -19.24
N ASP A 203 -8.37 -16.58 -18.67
CA ASP A 203 -9.07 -16.85 -17.42
C ASP A 203 -8.35 -16.24 -16.22
N GLN A 204 -7.01 -16.20 -16.22
CA GLN A 204 -6.21 -15.47 -15.24
C GLN A 204 -6.39 -13.95 -15.36
N ILE A 205 -6.50 -13.41 -16.58
CA ILE A 205 -6.84 -12.01 -16.81
C ILE A 205 -8.23 -11.71 -16.24
N LYS A 206 -9.25 -12.53 -16.57
CA LYS A 206 -10.59 -12.36 -16.01
C LYS A 206 -10.57 -12.40 -14.48
N ALA A 207 -10.00 -13.45 -13.90
CA ALA A 207 -9.91 -13.61 -12.44
C ALA A 207 -9.20 -12.42 -11.77
N ARG A 208 -8.13 -11.90 -12.39
CA ARG A 208 -7.33 -10.79 -11.87
C ARG A 208 -8.03 -9.42 -11.95
N TYR A 209 -8.94 -9.22 -12.90
CA TYR A 209 -9.62 -7.94 -13.11
C TYR A 209 -11.11 -7.95 -12.71
N SER A 210 -11.61 -9.05 -12.13
CA SER A 210 -12.97 -9.13 -11.58
C SER A 210 -13.24 -8.04 -10.53
N SER A 211 -12.24 -7.73 -9.69
CA SER A 211 -12.32 -6.71 -8.63
C SER A 211 -12.19 -5.27 -9.14
N LEU A 212 -11.91 -5.06 -10.44
CA LEU A 212 -11.80 -3.72 -11.01
C LEU A 212 -13.15 -2.98 -11.00
N GLU A 213 -14.25 -3.73 -10.94
CA GLU A 213 -15.60 -3.16 -10.82
C GLU A 213 -15.83 -2.43 -9.49
N GLU A 214 -15.13 -2.82 -8.43
CA GLU A 214 -15.24 -2.21 -7.10
C GLU A 214 -14.56 -0.85 -7.01
N PHE A 215 -13.66 -0.55 -7.93
CA PHE A 215 -12.95 0.73 -7.96
C PHE A 215 -13.66 1.77 -8.85
N LYS A 216 -14.76 1.43 -9.55
CA LYS A 216 -15.47 2.32 -10.48
C LYS A 216 -15.83 3.68 -9.86
N PHE A 217 -16.02 3.75 -8.54
CA PHE A 217 -16.24 5.03 -7.84
C PHE A 217 -15.09 6.04 -7.96
N MET A 218 -13.85 5.62 -8.22
CA MET A 218 -12.74 6.56 -8.46
C MET A 218 -12.98 7.43 -9.69
N GLU A 219 -13.83 6.98 -10.62
CA GLU A 219 -14.23 7.75 -11.80
C GLU A 219 -15.03 9.00 -11.45
N LEU A 220 -15.66 9.05 -10.27
CA LEU A 220 -16.36 10.24 -9.79
C LEU A 220 -15.43 11.46 -9.76
N LEU A 221 -14.13 11.27 -9.52
CA LEU A 221 -13.11 12.33 -9.55
C LEU A 221 -12.24 12.31 -10.83
N ASN A 222 -12.75 11.76 -11.94
CA ASN A 222 -12.03 11.81 -13.22
C ASN A 222 -12.19 13.19 -13.88
N PHE A 223 -11.18 14.05 -13.70
CA PHE A 223 -11.15 15.42 -14.22
C PHE A 223 -11.22 15.53 -15.75
N ASN A 224 -10.88 14.46 -16.48
CA ASN A 224 -10.96 14.44 -17.94
C ASN A 224 -12.40 14.29 -18.46
N LYS A 225 -13.30 13.71 -17.65
CA LYS A 225 -14.69 13.43 -18.01
C LYS A 225 -15.71 14.35 -17.36
N VAL A 226 -15.25 15.37 -16.62
CA VAL A 226 -16.12 16.34 -15.93
C VAL A 226 -17.12 17.00 -16.88
N ASP A 227 -16.70 17.33 -18.10
CA ASP A 227 -17.57 17.97 -19.10
C ASP A 227 -18.70 17.03 -19.60
N GLU A 228 -18.49 15.71 -19.53
CA GLU A 228 -19.49 14.68 -19.83
C GLU A 228 -20.40 14.44 -18.62
N TYR A 229 -19.83 14.38 -17.41
CA TYR A 229 -20.56 14.18 -16.16
C TYR A 229 -21.48 15.35 -15.81
N CYS A 230 -21.13 16.56 -16.23
CA CYS A 230 -22.01 17.73 -16.14
C CYS A 230 -23.31 17.54 -16.96
N LYS A 231 -23.28 16.75 -18.04
CA LYS A 231 -24.46 16.47 -18.89
C LYS A 231 -25.20 15.22 -18.44
N GLN A 232 -24.47 14.18 -18.05
CA GLN A 232 -25.02 12.91 -17.58
C GLN A 232 -24.24 12.44 -16.37
N PHE A 233 -24.90 12.47 -15.21
CA PHE A 233 -24.28 12.06 -13.95
C PHE A 233 -23.94 10.55 -13.98
N PRO A 234 -22.73 10.14 -13.56
CA PRO A 234 -22.30 8.75 -13.55
C PRO A 234 -22.92 7.98 -12.36
N VAL A 235 -24.18 7.54 -12.54
CA VAL A 235 -24.93 6.79 -11.52
C VAL A 235 -24.23 5.47 -11.16
N ASP A 236 -23.73 4.74 -12.16
CA ASP A 236 -23.04 3.45 -11.94
C ASP A 236 -21.82 3.57 -11.01
N SER A 237 -21.07 4.67 -11.11
CA SER A 237 -19.90 4.95 -10.26
C SER A 237 -20.33 5.30 -8.83
N LEU A 238 -21.46 5.99 -8.66
CA LEU A 238 -22.02 6.28 -7.35
C LEU A 238 -22.55 5.00 -6.68
N ASP A 239 -23.24 4.13 -7.44
CA ASP A 239 -23.73 2.84 -6.91
C ASP A 239 -22.59 1.93 -6.46
N SER A 240 -21.46 1.95 -7.18
CA SER A 240 -20.21 1.29 -6.76
C SER A 240 -19.70 1.85 -5.43
N LEU A 241 -19.72 3.18 -5.24
CA LEU A 241 -19.33 3.81 -3.97
C LEU A 241 -20.27 3.41 -2.83
N ILE A 242 -21.58 3.40 -3.07
CA ILE A 242 -22.58 3.06 -2.06
C ILE A 242 -22.39 1.62 -1.60
N THR A 243 -22.16 0.71 -2.55
CA THR A 243 -21.96 -0.71 -2.27
C THR A 243 -20.73 -0.96 -1.40
N THR A 244 -19.62 -0.28 -1.70
CA THR A 244 -18.33 -0.51 -1.00
C THR A 244 -18.16 0.34 0.27
N TYR A 245 -18.60 1.60 0.23
CA TYR A 245 -18.31 2.62 1.24
C TYR A 245 -19.52 3.43 1.70
N GLY A 246 -20.75 3.07 1.32
CA GLY A 246 -21.96 3.84 1.64
C GLY A 246 -22.15 4.17 3.12
N ARG A 247 -21.59 3.36 4.04
CA ARG A 247 -21.60 3.64 5.48
C ARG A 247 -20.88 4.92 5.91
N PHE A 248 -19.97 5.43 5.09
CA PHE A 248 -19.11 6.58 5.42
C PHE A 248 -19.61 7.90 4.83
N PHE A 249 -20.63 7.86 3.97
CA PHE A 249 -21.07 9.02 3.20
C PHE A 249 -22.57 9.25 3.32
N ASP A 250 -22.96 10.52 3.31
CA ASP A 250 -24.34 10.91 2.99
C ASP A 250 -24.46 11.00 1.46
N VAL A 251 -25.10 10.00 0.86
CA VAL A 251 -25.21 9.84 -0.59
C VAL A 251 -25.94 11.02 -1.25
N ILE A 252 -26.98 11.55 -0.61
CA ILE A 252 -27.80 12.64 -1.17
C ILE A 252 -26.98 13.93 -1.19
N ARG A 253 -26.28 14.19 -0.09
CA ARG A 253 -25.38 15.34 0.02
C ARG A 253 -24.20 15.23 -0.95
N LEU A 254 -23.55 14.06 -1.02
CA LEU A 254 -22.45 13.80 -1.94
C LEU A 254 -22.85 14.01 -3.40
N GLN A 255 -24.02 13.51 -3.80
CA GLN A 255 -24.52 13.70 -5.17
C GLN A 255 -24.72 15.18 -5.50
N SER A 256 -25.26 15.95 -4.55
CA SER A 256 -25.45 17.40 -4.70
C SER A 256 -24.11 18.13 -4.83
N GLU A 257 -23.13 17.77 -3.99
CA GLU A 257 -21.78 18.34 -4.02
C GLU A 257 -21.01 17.98 -5.30
N LEU A 258 -21.13 16.75 -5.80
CA LEU A 258 -20.54 16.33 -7.07
C LEU A 258 -21.14 17.08 -8.26
N ASN A 259 -22.46 17.31 -8.26
CA ASN A 259 -23.11 18.13 -9.31
C ASN A 259 -22.58 19.57 -9.33
N VAL A 260 -22.37 20.17 -8.15
CA VAL A 260 -21.73 21.50 -8.04
C VAL A 260 -20.31 21.46 -8.58
N MET A 261 -19.52 20.44 -8.21
CA MET A 261 -18.16 20.25 -8.70
C MET A 261 -18.11 20.14 -10.23
N TYR A 262 -19.02 19.36 -10.84
CA TYR A 262 -19.07 19.19 -12.29
C TYR A 262 -19.51 20.45 -13.04
N SER A 263 -20.30 21.31 -12.39
CA SER A 263 -20.82 22.54 -12.99
C SER A 263 -19.82 23.71 -12.95
N MET A 264 -18.90 23.72 -11.98
CA MET A 264 -17.99 24.83 -11.74
C MET A 264 -16.57 24.54 -12.26
N LYS A 265 -16.06 25.43 -13.13
CA LYS A 265 -14.73 25.28 -13.74
C LYS A 265 -13.59 25.32 -12.72
N ASP A 266 -13.78 25.98 -11.58
CA ASP A 266 -12.73 26.16 -10.57
C ASP A 266 -12.30 24.83 -9.93
N PHE A 267 -13.18 23.83 -9.90
CA PHE A 267 -12.90 22.49 -9.38
C PHE A 267 -12.18 21.57 -10.39
N LYS A 268 -12.02 22.00 -11.66
CA LYS A 268 -11.24 21.26 -12.66
C LYS A 268 -9.75 21.38 -12.37
N LYS A 269 -9.25 20.51 -11.49
CA LYS A 269 -7.84 20.43 -11.08
C LYS A 269 -7.14 19.25 -11.78
N PRO A 270 -5.80 19.25 -11.88
CA PRO A 270 -5.07 18.17 -12.54
C PRO A 270 -5.06 16.85 -11.76
N SER A 271 -5.36 16.87 -10.46
CA SER A 271 -5.33 15.68 -9.61
C SER A 271 -6.17 15.87 -8.34
N VAL A 272 -6.52 14.76 -7.69
CA VAL A 272 -7.31 14.75 -6.44
C VAL A 272 -6.61 15.50 -5.29
N SER A 273 -5.28 15.44 -5.20
CA SER A 273 -4.52 16.19 -4.17
C SER A 273 -4.66 17.71 -4.33
N HIS A 274 -4.58 18.21 -5.57
CA HIS A 274 -4.80 19.62 -5.89
C HIS A 274 -6.26 20.05 -5.69
N LEU A 275 -7.23 19.16 -5.91
CA LEU A 275 -8.63 19.42 -5.58
C LEU A 275 -8.80 19.57 -4.05
N MET A 276 -8.21 18.66 -3.28
CA MET A 276 -8.31 18.69 -1.82
C MET A 276 -7.62 19.92 -1.23
N SER A 277 -6.43 20.29 -1.71
CA SER A 277 -5.76 21.52 -1.27
C SER A 277 -6.51 22.79 -1.69
N TYR A 278 -7.19 22.78 -2.84
CA TYR A 278 -8.08 23.87 -3.24
C TYR A 278 -9.27 24.02 -2.28
N ILE A 279 -9.97 22.93 -1.96
CA ILE A 279 -11.10 22.95 -1.02
C ILE A 279 -10.64 23.47 0.36
N ASN A 280 -9.45 23.06 0.82
CA ASN A 280 -8.89 23.50 2.09
C ASN A 280 -8.48 24.98 2.09
N SER A 281 -7.82 25.45 1.02
CA SER A 281 -7.36 26.85 0.92
C SER A 281 -8.47 27.87 0.68
N THR A 282 -9.62 27.42 0.19
CA THR A 282 -10.81 28.26 -0.06
C THR A 282 -11.85 28.19 1.05
N ASP A 283 -11.53 27.49 2.16
CA ASP A 283 -12.42 27.29 3.31
C ASP A 283 -13.77 26.66 2.95
N LEU A 284 -13.79 25.84 1.89
CA LEU A 284 -14.99 25.14 1.40
C LEU A 284 -15.19 23.78 2.08
N VAL A 285 -14.38 23.44 3.07
CA VAL A 285 -14.46 22.15 3.79
C VAL A 285 -15.82 21.98 4.48
N GLU A 286 -16.36 23.03 5.09
CA GLU A 286 -17.68 22.99 5.73
C GLU A 286 -18.85 22.99 4.73
N ALA A 287 -18.66 23.66 3.59
CA ALA A 287 -19.65 23.73 2.54
C ALA A 287 -19.80 22.39 1.79
N MET A 288 -18.67 21.70 1.56
CA MET A 288 -18.61 20.46 0.77
C MET A 288 -17.86 19.31 1.48
N PRO A 289 -18.32 18.87 2.66
CA PRO A 289 -17.63 17.87 3.46
C PRO A 289 -17.63 16.48 2.82
N GLU A 290 -18.66 16.09 2.06
CA GLU A 290 -18.73 14.77 1.47
C GLU A 290 -17.76 14.62 0.30
N LEU A 291 -17.64 15.65 -0.54
CA LEU A 291 -16.63 15.73 -1.59
C LEU A 291 -15.22 15.71 -1.00
N PHE A 292 -15.00 16.45 0.09
CA PHE A 292 -13.72 16.46 0.78
C PHE A 292 -13.38 15.07 1.38
N ASN A 293 -14.36 14.40 1.97
CA ASN A 293 -14.21 13.02 2.44
C ASN A 293 -13.93 12.05 1.29
N LEU A 294 -14.56 12.23 0.11
CA LEU A 294 -14.31 11.39 -1.06
C LEU A 294 -12.87 11.55 -1.54
N CYS A 295 -12.34 12.78 -1.54
CA CYS A 295 -10.93 13.04 -1.82
C CYS A 295 -10.01 12.33 -0.82
N LYS A 296 -10.29 12.44 0.48
CA LYS A 296 -9.54 11.73 1.53
C LYS A 296 -9.56 10.22 1.34
N LEU A 297 -10.72 9.65 1.00
CA LEU A 297 -10.88 8.23 0.74
C LEU A 297 -10.01 7.78 -0.44
N ILE A 298 -10.11 8.45 -1.59
CA ILE A 298 -9.37 8.09 -2.80
C ILE A 298 -7.85 8.22 -2.59
N LEU A 299 -7.40 9.28 -1.90
CA LEU A 299 -5.98 9.48 -1.62
C LEU A 299 -5.42 8.48 -0.60
N THR A 300 -6.26 7.97 0.30
CA THR A 300 -5.89 6.95 1.28
C THR A 300 -5.77 5.57 0.63
N ILE A 301 -6.44 5.31 -0.50
CA ILE A 301 -6.27 4.06 -1.23
C ILE A 301 -4.87 4.05 -1.89
N PRO A 302 -4.03 3.05 -1.57
CA PRO A 302 -2.70 2.96 -2.12
C PRO A 302 -2.75 2.57 -3.59
N SER A 303 -2.11 3.39 -4.43
CA SER A 303 -1.96 3.12 -5.87
C SER A 303 -0.60 2.49 -6.21
N THR A 304 0.35 2.44 -5.28
CA THR A 304 1.71 1.91 -5.48
C THR A 304 2.27 1.30 -4.20
N THR A 305 3.17 0.31 -4.31
CA THR A 305 3.92 -0.31 -3.20
C THR A 305 5.26 0.37 -2.88
N ALA A 306 5.55 1.52 -3.49
CA ALA A 306 6.89 2.11 -3.48
C ALA A 306 7.45 2.38 -2.06
N SER A 307 6.61 2.73 -1.09
CA SER A 307 7.09 2.95 0.29
C SER A 307 7.46 1.66 1.00
N VAL A 308 6.75 0.56 0.73
CA VAL A 308 7.11 -0.74 1.29
C VAL A 308 8.43 -1.22 0.67
N GLU A 309 8.62 -1.02 -0.63
CA GLU A 309 9.90 -1.31 -1.32
C GLU A 309 11.07 -0.46 -0.77
N ARG A 310 10.85 0.82 -0.50
CA ARG A 310 11.86 1.70 0.14
C ARG A 310 12.23 1.21 1.54
N SER A 311 11.26 0.75 2.33
CA SER A 311 11.50 0.20 3.67
C SER A 311 12.46 -1.00 3.63
N PHE A 312 12.34 -1.87 2.62
CA PHE A 312 13.24 -3.00 2.42
C PHE A 312 14.67 -2.57 2.08
N SER A 313 14.82 -1.59 1.19
CA SER A 313 16.16 -1.06 0.86
C SER A 313 16.87 -0.49 2.10
N ALA A 314 16.13 0.20 2.97
CA ALA A 314 16.65 0.69 4.24
C ALA A 314 17.00 -0.45 5.20
N LEU A 315 16.12 -1.46 5.35
CA LEU A 315 16.36 -2.62 6.19
C LEU A 315 17.63 -3.39 5.79
N SER A 316 17.80 -3.67 4.50
CA SER A 316 18.99 -4.36 4.00
C SER A 316 20.26 -3.56 4.32
N ARG A 317 20.23 -2.24 4.23
CA ARG A 317 21.38 -1.38 4.62
C ARG A 317 21.67 -1.45 6.11
N ILE A 318 20.64 -1.37 6.97
CA ILE A 318 20.80 -1.42 8.44
C ILE A 318 21.37 -2.77 8.87
N LYS A 319 20.83 -3.88 8.37
CA LYS A 319 21.32 -5.23 8.69
C LYS A 319 22.73 -5.48 8.13
N THR A 320 23.02 -5.05 6.90
CA THR A 320 24.36 -5.16 6.30
C THR A 320 25.40 -4.39 7.12
N TYR A 321 25.03 -3.19 7.59
CA TYR A 321 25.88 -2.36 8.43
C TYR A 321 26.07 -2.94 9.84
N GLN A 322 25.06 -3.62 10.41
CA GLN A 322 25.09 -4.17 11.78
C GLN A 322 25.51 -5.63 11.93
N ARG A 323 25.87 -6.33 10.84
CA ARG A 323 26.47 -7.68 10.78
C ARG A 323 26.32 -8.51 12.08
N ASN A 324 25.09 -8.99 12.32
CA ASN A 324 24.73 -10.14 13.16
C ASN A 324 24.70 -10.02 14.71
N ALA A 325 24.59 -8.84 15.33
CA ALA A 325 24.46 -8.75 16.80
C ALA A 325 23.43 -7.74 17.32
N THR A 326 22.21 -7.74 16.76
CA THR A 326 21.15 -6.80 17.17
C THR A 326 19.89 -7.53 17.61
N GLY A 327 19.38 -7.20 18.81
CA GLY A 327 18.05 -7.63 19.26
C GLY A 327 16.93 -6.89 18.52
N GLU A 328 15.78 -7.55 18.37
CA GLU A 328 14.64 -7.09 17.56
C GLU A 328 14.19 -5.65 17.88
N ARG A 329 14.18 -5.25 19.16
CA ARG A 329 13.78 -3.89 19.57
C ARG A 329 14.71 -2.79 19.06
N ARG A 330 16.03 -3.02 19.11
CA ARG A 330 17.02 -2.04 18.60
C ARG A 330 16.94 -1.98 17.07
N LEU A 331 16.72 -3.12 16.40
CA LEU A 331 16.53 -3.15 14.95
C LEU A 331 15.29 -2.34 14.54
N SER A 332 14.16 -2.55 15.21
CA SER A 332 12.91 -1.84 14.91
C SER A 332 13.05 -0.33 15.11
N GLY A 333 13.64 0.10 16.23
CA GLY A 333 13.88 1.53 16.49
C GLY A 333 14.79 2.19 15.44
N LEU A 334 15.89 1.54 15.07
CA LEU A 334 16.79 2.07 14.05
C LEU A 334 16.18 2.03 12.64
N ALA A 335 15.39 1.01 12.34
CA ALA A 335 14.64 0.93 11.09
C ALA A 335 13.64 2.07 10.97
N LEU A 336 12.84 2.32 12.01
CA LEU A 336 11.90 3.42 12.03
C LEU A 336 12.61 4.75 11.86
N MET A 337 13.65 5.03 12.64
CA MET A 337 14.41 6.30 12.55
C MET A 337 15.07 6.50 11.18
N SER A 338 15.52 5.43 10.52
CA SER A 338 16.15 5.52 9.21
C SER A 338 15.15 5.68 8.08
N ILE A 339 13.98 5.03 8.16
CA ILE A 339 12.93 5.07 7.14
C ILE A 339 12.14 6.38 7.27
N GLU A 340 11.73 6.72 8.48
CA GLU A 340 10.98 7.94 8.83
C GLU A 340 11.93 9.07 9.27
N LYS A 341 13.06 9.23 8.56
CA LYS A 341 14.04 10.27 8.87
C LYS A 341 13.44 11.67 8.79
N ASP A 342 12.56 11.91 7.83
CA ASP A 342 11.94 13.22 7.61
C ASP A 342 11.03 13.58 8.81
N LEU A 343 10.23 12.62 9.29
CA LEU A 343 9.43 12.78 10.51
C LEU A 343 10.31 13.06 11.73
N LEU A 344 11.41 12.33 11.90
CA LEU A 344 12.33 12.56 13.01
C LEU A 344 12.94 13.98 12.95
N GLN A 345 13.30 14.46 11.75
CA GLN A 345 13.82 15.82 11.58
C GLN A 345 12.77 16.90 11.86
N GLU A 346 11.51 16.66 11.52
CA GLU A 346 10.40 17.54 11.88
C GLU A 346 10.19 17.58 13.39
N LEU A 347 10.19 16.42 14.04
CA LEU A 347 10.05 16.30 15.49
C LEU A 347 11.19 16.97 16.25
N MET A 348 12.44 16.78 15.82
CA MET A 348 13.61 17.41 16.46
C MET A 348 13.60 18.94 16.43
N LYS A 349 12.81 19.56 15.53
CA LYS A 349 12.64 21.03 15.50
C LYS A 349 11.65 21.53 16.54
N ARG A 350 10.82 20.65 17.10
CA ARG A 350 9.84 21.01 18.13
C ARG A 350 10.51 21.05 19.49
N GLU A 351 10.13 22.03 20.31
CA GLU A 351 10.75 22.26 21.63
C GLU A 351 10.48 21.10 22.61
N ASP A 352 9.31 20.45 22.49
CA ASP A 352 8.85 19.36 23.35
C ASP A 352 9.53 18.01 23.07
N PHE A 353 10.21 17.86 21.93
CA PHE A 353 10.76 16.56 21.52
C PHE A 353 11.81 16.04 22.51
N TYR A 354 12.77 16.87 22.90
CA TYR A 354 13.85 16.45 23.79
C TYR A 354 13.32 16.15 25.20
N GLU A 355 12.36 16.92 25.69
CA GLU A 355 11.70 16.68 26.99
C GLU A 355 10.96 15.35 26.98
N ASN A 356 10.15 15.08 25.96
CA ASN A 356 9.42 13.82 25.82
C ASN A 356 10.36 12.60 25.75
N VAL A 357 11.50 12.72 25.04
CA VAL A 357 12.51 11.66 24.98
C VAL A 357 13.15 11.45 26.36
N ILE A 358 13.48 12.53 27.06
CA ILE A 358 14.08 12.49 28.39
C ILE A 358 13.12 11.83 29.39
N ASP A 359 11.84 12.19 29.37
CA ASP A 359 10.82 11.64 30.27
C ASP A 359 10.64 10.13 30.07
N ILE A 360 10.52 9.68 28.83
CA ILE A 360 10.42 8.25 28.51
C ILE A 360 11.70 7.51 28.91
N PHE A 361 12.86 8.13 28.71
CA PHE A 361 14.14 7.55 29.11
C PHE A 361 14.29 7.44 30.64
N ALA A 362 13.72 8.39 31.38
CA ALA A 362 13.74 8.46 32.85
C ALA A 362 12.77 7.46 33.51
N GLN A 363 11.68 7.08 32.84
CA GLN A 363 10.70 6.11 33.35
C GLN A 363 11.25 4.69 33.58
N LYS A 364 12.44 4.35 33.04
CA LYS A 364 13.05 3.05 33.30
C LYS A 364 13.70 3.01 34.68
N ASP A 365 13.34 2.01 35.48
CA ASP A 365 13.97 1.73 36.77
C ASP A 365 15.49 1.53 36.60
N ARG A 366 16.25 2.40 37.26
CA ARG A 366 17.72 2.37 37.26
C ARG A 366 18.23 2.25 38.67
N ARG A 367 19.35 1.54 38.83
CA ARG A 367 20.13 1.53 40.08
C ARG A 367 20.86 2.87 40.34
N ILE A 368 20.69 3.86 39.48
CA ILE A 368 21.34 5.17 39.53
C ILE A 368 20.21 6.21 39.54
N GLU A 369 20.14 7.04 40.57
CA GLU A 369 19.21 8.17 40.64
C GLU A 369 19.62 9.25 39.64
N LEU A 370 18.74 9.54 38.69
CA LEU A 370 18.88 10.67 37.79
C LEU A 370 18.26 11.89 38.50
N ILE A 371 19.09 12.66 39.21
CA ILE A 371 18.65 13.89 39.87
C ILE A 371 18.63 15.01 38.81
N TYR A 372 17.43 15.48 38.47
CA TYR A 372 17.23 16.65 37.62
C TYR A 372 17.34 17.93 38.47
N LYS A 373 18.12 18.90 38.00
CA LYS A 373 18.21 20.25 38.56
C LYS A 373 17.61 21.25 37.60
#